data_AF-A0A847FQ39-F1
#
_entry.id   AF-A0A847FQ39-F1
#
_cell.length_a   1.000
_cell.length_b   1.000
_cell.length_c   1.000
_cell.angle_alpha   90.00
_cell.angle_beta   90.00
_cell.angle_gamma   90.00
#
_symmetry.space_group_name_H-M   'P 1'
#
loop_
_entity.id
_entity.type
_entity.pdbx_description
1 polymer ?
#
loop_
_entity_poly.entity_id
_entity_poly.type
_entity_poly.pdbx_seq_one_letter_code
_entity_poly.pdbx_strand_id
1 'polypeptide(L)' 'MSGSGQDRQALVDGILSILSAPDGQTVTQRELASRVGRSKTTINTILRDMTADGLLQRTDSGQYVIAGHNGHHEPAARSG' A
#
# COMPACT_ATOMS: atom_id res chain seq x y z
N MET A 1 -25.10 3.72 -15.13
CA MET A 1 -23.64 3.84 -15.33
C MET A 1 -23.00 3.55 -13.98
N SER A 2 -22.55 2.31 -13.73
CA SER A 2 -22.10 1.88 -12.38
C SER A 2 -20.68 1.26 -12.36
N GLY A 3 -19.93 1.32 -13.47
CA GLY A 3 -18.64 0.64 -13.59
C GLY A 3 -17.50 1.24 -12.75
N SER A 4 -17.49 2.56 -12.56
CA SER A 4 -16.34 3.27 -11.97
C SER A 4 -16.10 2.97 -10.50
N GLY A 5 -17.18 2.74 -9.72
CA GLY A 5 -17.07 2.42 -8.30
C GLY A 5 -16.61 0.99 -8.04
N GLN A 6 -17.11 0.03 -8.84
CA GLN A 6 -16.71 -1.38 -8.74
C GLN A 6 -15.26 -1.59 -9.17
N ASP A 7 -14.81 -0.93 -10.24
CA ASP A 7 -13.41 -0.96 -10.67
C ASP A 7 -12.47 -0.38 -9.60
N ARG A 8 -12.87 0.71 -8.94
CA ARG A 8 -12.08 1.30 -7.84
C ARG A 8 -11.96 0.33 -6.67
N GLN A 9 -13.07 -0.28 -6.26
CA GLN A 9 -13.06 -1.20 -5.12
C GLN A 9 -12.18 -2.42 -5.40
N ALA A 10 -12.29 -3.02 -6.59
CA ALA A 10 -11.45 -4.14 -6.99
C ALA A 10 -9.95 -3.79 -6.98
N LEU A 11 -9.59 -2.55 -7.32
CA LEU A 11 -8.21 -2.07 -7.23
C LEU A 11 -7.72 -1.92 -5.80
N VAL A 12 -8.54 -1.38 -4.91
CA VAL A 12 -8.24 -1.26 -3.48
C VAL A 12 -8.02 -2.64 -2.88
N ASP A 13 -8.93 -3.58 -3.14
CA ASP A 13 -8.84 -4.96 -2.63
C ASP A 13 -7.58 -5.66 -3.16
N GLY A 14 -7.24 -5.47 -4.45
CA GLY A 14 -6.01 -6.00 -5.04
C GLY A 14 -4.74 -5.45 -4.39
N ILE A 15 -4.70 -4.14 -4.10
CA ILE A 15 -3.56 -3.52 -3.42
C ILE A 15 -3.43 -4.05 -1.99
N LEU A 16 -4.53 -4.15 -1.24
CA LEU A 16 -4.53 -4.69 0.12
C LEU A 16 -4.11 -6.15 0.13
N SER A 17 -4.56 -6.97 -0.82
CA SER A 17 -4.15 -8.37 -0.93
C SER A 17 -2.64 -8.52 -1.17
N ILE A 18 -2.03 -7.62 -1.95
CA ILE A 18 -0.58 -7.63 -2.18
C ILE A 18 0.17 -7.24 -0.90
N LEU A 19 -0.32 -6.22 -0.20
CA LEU A 19 0.33 -5.70 1.01
C LEU A 19 0.10 -6.56 2.26
N SER A 20 -0.92 -7.40 2.27
CA SER A 20 -1.23 -8.34 3.36
C SER A 20 -0.39 -9.62 3.30
N ALA A 21 0.60 -9.70 2.39
CA ALA A 21 1.50 -10.83 2.33
C ALA A 21 2.24 -11.00 3.67
N PRO A 22 2.40 -12.24 4.17
CA PRO A 22 2.79 -12.55 5.55
C PRO A 22 4.16 -12.00 5.98
N ASP A 23 5.00 -11.58 5.05
CA ASP A 23 6.37 -11.12 5.33
C ASP A 23 6.47 -9.60 5.60
N GLY A 24 5.34 -8.93 5.90
CA GLY A 24 5.35 -7.48 6.15
C GLY A 24 5.85 -6.68 4.94
N GLN A 25 5.53 -7.16 3.73
CA GLN A 25 6.14 -6.68 2.50
C GLN A 25 5.84 -5.18 2.27
N THR A 26 6.89 -4.35 2.34
CA THR A 26 6.86 -2.98 1.86
C THR A 26 6.94 -2.95 0.34
N VAL A 27 6.03 -2.25 -0.34
CA VAL A 27 5.90 -2.33 -1.80
C VAL A 27 6.01 -0.94 -2.41
N THR A 28 6.78 -0.81 -3.50
CA THR A 28 6.87 0.48 -4.22
C THR A 28 5.65 0.69 -5.11
N GLN A 29 5.34 1.95 -5.42
CA GLN A 29 4.29 2.29 -6.39
C GLN A 29 4.49 1.61 -7.75
N ARG A 30 5.76 1.50 -8.22
CA ARG A 30 6.08 0.85 -9.50
C ARG A 30 5.70 -0.62 -9.48
N GLU A 31 6.06 -1.30 -8.41
CA GLU A 31 5.77 -2.72 -8.21
C GLU A 31 4.25 -2.97 -8.15
N LEU A 32 3.51 -2.14 -7.40
CA LEU A 32 2.06 -2.21 -7.33
C LEU A 32 1.40 -2.00 -8.70
N ALA A 33 1.87 -1.03 -9.48
CA ALA A 33 1.40 -0.81 -10.85
C ALA A 33 1.63 -2.02 -11.76
N SER A 34 2.80 -2.65 -11.67
CA SER A 34 3.12 -3.87 -12.41
C SER A 34 2.27 -5.07 -11.98
N ARG A 35 2.07 -5.29 -10.68
CA ARG A 35 1.31 -6.43 -10.15
C ARG A 35 -0.19 -6.32 -10.42
N VAL A 36 -0.76 -5.11 -10.28
CA VAL A 36 -2.18 -4.85 -10.48
C VAL A 36 -2.52 -4.61 -11.96
N GLY A 37 -1.51 -4.41 -12.82
CA GLY A 37 -1.70 -4.21 -14.26
C GLY A 37 -2.38 -2.87 -14.58
N ARG A 38 -2.04 -1.81 -13.85
CA ARG A 38 -2.60 -0.46 -14.02
C ARG A 38 -1.51 0.59 -14.18
N SER A 39 -1.89 1.75 -14.73
CA SER A 39 -0.96 2.86 -14.90
C SER A 39 -0.43 3.37 -13.55
N LYS A 40 0.80 3.87 -13.55
CA LYS A 40 1.40 4.51 -12.35
C LYS A 40 0.55 5.66 -11.83
N THR A 41 -0.06 6.44 -12.73
CA THR A 41 -0.93 7.58 -12.39
C THR A 41 -2.17 7.10 -11.64
N THR A 42 -2.86 6.09 -12.16
CA THR A 42 -4.03 5.49 -11.50
C THR A 42 -3.68 4.98 -10.10
N ILE A 43 -2.57 4.24 -9.99
CA ILE A 43 -2.11 3.72 -8.69
C ILE A 43 -1.71 4.85 -7.74
N ASN A 44 -1.09 5.93 -8.23
CA ASN A 44 -0.75 7.08 -7.38
C ASN A 44 -1.99 7.70 -6.74
N THR A 45 -3.04 7.90 -7.53
CA THR A 45 -4.30 8.45 -7.03
C THR A 45 -4.89 7.55 -5.95
N ILE A 46 -5.00 6.25 -6.21
CA ILE A 46 -5.56 5.30 -5.23
C ILE A 46 -4.70 5.23 -3.96
N LEU A 47 -3.38 5.20 -4.08
CA LEU A 47 -2.49 5.17 -2.91
C LEU A 47 -2.60 6.43 -2.06
N ARG A 48 -2.76 7.61 -2.69
CA ARG A 48 -2.99 8.87 -1.98
C ARG A 48 -4.31 8.84 -1.21
N ASP A 49 -5.38 8.39 -1.85
CA ASP A 49 -6.69 8.25 -1.20
C ASP A 49 -6.59 7.29 -0.01
N MET A 50 -6.05 6.08 -0.22
CA MET A 50 -5.90 5.09 0.84
C MET A 50 -5.00 5.54 2.00
N THR A 51 -3.99 6.38 1.72
CA THR A 51 -3.15 6.98 2.76
C THR A 51 -3.91 8.06 3.53
N ALA A 52 -4.70 8.89 2.83
CA ALA A 52 -5.55 9.91 3.45
C ALA A 52 -6.66 9.29 4.32
N ASP A 53 -7.21 8.15 3.88
CA ASP A 53 -8.19 7.35 4.60
C ASP A 53 -7.59 6.56 5.78
N GLY A 54 -6.25 6.61 5.94
CA GLY A 54 -5.54 5.92 7.03
C GLY A 54 -5.43 4.41 6.86
N LEU A 55 -5.70 3.86 5.67
CA LEU A 55 -5.55 2.43 5.37
C LEU A 55 -4.10 2.04 5.12
N LEU A 56 -3.32 2.95 4.53
CA LEU A 56 -1.90 2.74 4.22
C LEU A 56 -1.03 3.79 4.89
N GLN A 57 0.23 3.44 5.10
CA GLN A 57 1.30 4.37 5.45
C GLN A 57 2.38 4.34 4.37
N ARG A 58 2.87 5.53 4.02
CA ARG A 58 4.05 5.67 3.16
C ARG A 58 5.28 5.82 4.05
N THR A 59 6.27 4.96 3.86
CA THR A 59 7.55 5.00 4.57
C THR A 59 8.44 6.12 4.03
N ASP A 60 9.48 6.49 4.78
CA ASP A 60 10.49 7.47 4.35
C ASP A 60 11.27 7.00 3.10
N SER A 61 11.40 5.68 2.92
CA SER A 61 11.96 5.07 1.72
C SER A 61 11.03 5.13 0.49
N GLY A 62 9.83 5.70 0.63
CA GLY A 62 8.85 5.85 -0.44
C GLY A 62 8.07 4.57 -0.77
N GLN A 63 8.10 3.57 0.11
CA GLN A 63 7.33 2.34 0.00
C GLN A 63 5.99 2.47 0.75
N TYR A 64 5.05 1.59 0.46
CA TYR A 64 3.73 1.56 1.11
C TYR A 64 3.56 0.28 1.92
N VAL A 65 2.90 0.41 3.08
CA VAL A 65 2.51 -0.67 4.00
C VAL A 65 1.09 -0.45 4.51
N ILE A 66 0.43 -1.50 5.00
CA ILE A 66 -0.87 -1.39 5.68
C ILE A 66 -0.68 -0.65 7.01
N ALA A 67 -1.49 0.37 7.25
CA ALA A 67 -1.48 1.11 8.50
C ALA A 67 -1.81 0.18 9.67
N GLY A 68 -1.02 0.23 10.74
CA GLY A 68 -1.17 -0.66 11.90
C GLY A 68 -0.56 -2.06 11.74
N HIS A 69 -0.05 -2.43 10.55
CA HIS A 69 0.70 -3.68 10.33
C HIS A 69 2.21 -3.54 10.60
N ASN A 70 2.66 -2.36 11.03
CA ASN A 70 4.00 -2.16 11.60
C ASN A 70 4.09 -2.83 13.00
N GLY A 71 4.01 -4.17 13.02
CA GLY A 71 4.45 -4.94 14.16
C GLY A 71 5.97 -4.87 14.24
N HIS A 72 6.48 -4.24 15.30
CA HIS A 72 7.82 -4.45 15.84
C HIS A 72 8.99 -4.43 14.83
N HIS A 73 9.41 -3.23 14.45
CA HIS A 73 10.85 -2.99 14.38
C HIS A 73 11.15 -1.82 15.33
N GLU A 74 11.10 -2.11 16.64
CA GLU A 74 11.87 -1.27 17.57
C GLU A 74 13.30 -1.22 17.03
N PRO A 75 13.90 -0.05 16.80
CA PRO A 75 15.34 0.01 16.75
C PRO A 75 15.78 -0.44 18.14
N ALA A 76 16.39 -1.63 18.24
CA ALA A 76 17.09 -2.03 19.44
C ALA A 76 18.05 -0.89 19.77
N ALA A 77 17.65 -0.05 20.72
CA ALA A 77 18.48 0.97 21.27
C ALA A 77 19.74 0.23 21.74
N ARG A 78 20.88 0.60 21.15
CA ARG A 78 22.19 0.21 21.65
C ARG A 78 22.21 0.48 23.16
N SER A 79 22.02 -0.57 23.93
CA SER A 79 22.36 -0.56 25.35
C SER A 79 23.87 -0.75 25.40
N GLY A 80 24.55 0.29 25.88
CA GLY A 80 25.96 0.24 26.24
C GLY A 80 26.21 -0.57 27.51
#